data_AF-I9ZJ56-F1
#
_entry.id   AF-I9ZJ56-F1
#
_cell.length_a   1.000
_cell.length_b   1.000
_cell.length_c   1.000
_cell.angle_alpha   90.00
_cell.angle_beta   90.00
_cell.angle_gamma   90.00
#
_symmetry.space_group_name_H-M   'P 1'
#
loop_
_entity.id
_entity.type
_entity.pdbx_description
1 polymer ?
#
loop_
_entity_poly.entity_id
_entity_poly.type
_entity_poly.pdbx_seq_one_letter_code
_entity_poly.pdbx_strand_id
1 'polypeptide(L)'
;MERIEDIGEFTLFCLHAFGDGLNLNELSQVTEIDFMTIQKHLDFLVKRGFFNEKHKISVYGCNILKLYDEINKFNRTNRVVFLENAVREKVKKWRERQELTDRSCG
;
A
#
# COMPACT_ATOMS: atom_id res chain seq x y z
N MET A 1 3.88 -21.23 3.92
CA MET A 1 4.28 -19.84 4.21
C MET A 1 3.32 -18.97 3.43
N GLU A 2 2.39 -18.28 4.09
CA GLU A 2 1.49 -17.35 3.38
C GLU A 2 2.34 -16.24 2.79
N ARG A 3 2.17 -15.95 1.49
CA ARG A 3 2.83 -14.79 0.89
C ARG A 3 2.06 -13.56 1.32
N ILE A 4 2.76 -12.43 1.49
CA ILE A 4 2.09 -11.14 1.73
C ILE A 4 1.06 -10.83 0.64
N GLU A 5 1.30 -11.27 -0.59
CA GLU A 5 0.37 -11.16 -1.72
C GLU A 5 -0.96 -11.89 -1.48
N ASP A 6 -1.00 -12.91 -0.61
CA ASP A 6 -2.22 -13.63 -0.27
C ASP A 6 -3.06 -12.88 0.79
N ILE A 7 -2.52 -11.77 1.34
CA ILE A 7 -3.25 -10.87 2.24
C ILE A 7 -4.01 -9.86 1.38
N GLY A 8 -5.33 -10.04 1.30
CA GLY A 8 -6.20 -9.16 0.53
C GLY A 8 -6.22 -7.71 1.04
N GLU A 9 -6.52 -6.78 0.14
CA GLU A 9 -6.58 -5.34 0.45
C GLU A 9 -7.51 -5.03 1.63
N PHE A 10 -8.64 -5.74 1.73
CA PHE A 10 -9.57 -5.55 2.84
C PHE A 10 -9.00 -5.96 4.21
N THR A 11 -8.15 -7.00 4.24
CA THR A 11 -7.47 -7.43 5.46
C THR A 11 -6.45 -6.38 5.91
N LEU A 12 -5.68 -5.82 4.98
CA LEU A 12 -4.75 -4.73 5.26
C LEU A 12 -5.48 -3.48 5.74
N PHE A 13 -6.61 -3.15 5.11
CA PHE A 13 -7.47 -2.06 5.55
C PHE A 13 -7.95 -2.26 6.99
N CYS A 14 -8.43 -3.45 7.35
CA CYS A 14 -8.82 -3.76 8.72
C CYS A 14 -7.63 -3.63 9.69
N LEU A 15 -6.45 -4.11 9.31
CA LEU A 15 -5.24 -3.99 10.14
C LEU A 15 -4.88 -2.53 10.43
N HIS A 16 -4.94 -1.64 9.43
CA HIS A 16 -4.74 -0.21 9.63
C HIS A 16 -5.82 0.39 10.52
N ALA A 17 -7.10 0.19 10.20
CA ALA A 17 -8.20 0.79 10.93
C ALA A 17 -8.18 0.44 12.43
N PHE A 18 -8.01 -0.83 12.78
CA PHE A 18 -7.92 -1.24 14.18
C PHE A 18 -6.58 -0.87 14.82
N GLY A 19 -5.50 -0.77 14.04
CA GLY A 19 -4.22 -0.21 14.50
C GLY A 19 -4.34 1.27 14.89
N ASP A 20 -5.16 2.02 14.15
CA ASP A 20 -5.46 3.43 14.38
C ASP A 20 -6.55 3.66 15.45
N GLY A 21 -7.08 2.58 16.03
CA GLY A 21 -8.02 2.63 17.15
C GLY A 21 -9.50 2.68 16.75
N LEU A 22 -9.83 2.49 15.47
CA LEU A 22 -11.23 2.36 15.05
C LEU A 22 -11.84 1.10 15.66
N ASN A 23 -13.13 1.18 15.95
CA ASN A 23 -13.94 0.05 16.36
C ASN A 23 -14.77 -0.51 15.20
N LEU A 24 -15.38 -1.68 15.44
CA LEU A 24 -16.15 -2.40 14.44
C LEU A 24 -17.34 -1.61 13.89
N ASN A 25 -18.00 -0.81 14.73
CA ASN A 25 -19.15 -0.01 14.32
C ASN A 25 -18.72 1.13 13.38
N GLU A 26 -17.62 1.81 13.71
CA GLU A 26 -17.02 2.83 12.84
C GLU A 26 -16.57 2.21 11.51
N LEU A 27 -15.96 1.03 11.55
CA LEU A 27 -15.50 0.34 10.35
C LEU A 27 -16.68 -0.06 9.43
N SER A 28 -17.77 -0.53 10.01
CA SER A 28 -19.01 -0.86 9.27
C SER A 28 -19.61 0.36 8.58
N GLN A 29 -19.62 1.52 9.24
CA GLN A 29 -20.12 2.76 8.65
C GLN A 29 -19.24 3.27 7.51
N VAL A 30 -17.91 3.26 7.67
CA VAL A 30 -16.98 3.79 6.67
C VAL A 30 -16.93 2.92 5.41
N THR A 31 -17.09 1.61 5.58
CA THR A 31 -17.01 0.65 4.46
C THR A 31 -18.35 0.37 3.79
N GLU A 32 -19.45 0.78 4.41
CA GLU A 32 -20.82 0.37 4.04
C GLU A 32 -21.01 -1.15 4.03
N ILE A 33 -20.12 -1.90 4.69
CA ILE A 33 -20.21 -3.36 4.86
C ILE A 33 -20.92 -3.64 6.17
N ASP A 34 -21.82 -4.61 6.16
CA ASP A 34 -22.57 -4.97 7.37
C ASP A 34 -21.66 -5.47 8.50
N PHE A 35 -22.03 -5.08 9.72
CA PHE A 35 -21.33 -5.43 10.94
C PHE A 35 -21.01 -6.93 11.05
N MET A 36 -21.94 -7.81 10.67
CA MET A 36 -21.78 -9.25 10.82
C MET A 36 -20.76 -9.82 9.83
N THR A 37 -20.69 -9.27 8.62
CA THR A 37 -19.67 -9.64 7.63
C THR A 37 -18.29 -9.21 8.08
N ILE A 38 -18.14 -7.99 8.61
CA ILE A 38 -16.84 -7.55 9.14
C ILE A 38 -16.46 -8.39 10.37
N GLN A 39 -17.38 -8.67 11.29
CA GLN A 39 -17.11 -9.52 12.46
C GLN A 39 -16.63 -10.91 12.04
N LYS A 40 -17.28 -11.56 11.06
CA LYS A 40 -16.82 -12.86 10.54
C LYS A 40 -15.42 -12.78 9.94
N HIS A 41 -15.09 -11.68 9.26
CA HIS A 41 -13.75 -11.46 8.74
C HIS A 41 -12.75 -11.31 9.89
N LEU A 42 -13.07 -10.55 10.94
CA LEU A 42 -12.21 -10.40 12.11
C LEU A 42 -11.99 -11.72 12.85
N ASP A 43 -13.02 -12.54 13.01
CA ASP A 43 -12.89 -13.87 13.61
C ASP A 43 -11.91 -14.74 12.81
N PHE A 44 -11.92 -14.63 11.49
CA PHE A 44 -10.94 -15.27 10.62
C PHE A 44 -9.53 -14.71 10.85
N LEU A 45 -9.37 -13.39 10.99
CA LEU A 45 -8.07 -12.77 11.22
C LEU A 45 -7.50 -13.07 12.62
N VAL A 46 -8.36 -13.22 13.65
CA VAL A 46 -7.97 -13.71 14.98
C VAL A 46 -7.42 -15.15 14.88
N LYS A 47 -8.11 -16.04 14.16
CA LYS A 47 -7.63 -17.42 13.94
C LYS A 47 -6.28 -17.49 13.21
N ARG A 48 -6.00 -16.50 12.37
CA ARG A 48 -4.72 -16.36 11.65
C ARG A 48 -3.63 -15.67 12.49
N GLY A 49 -3.96 -15.23 13.71
CA GLY A 49 -3.01 -14.60 14.63
C GLY A 49 -2.72 -13.13 14.34
N PHE A 50 -3.46 -12.50 13.41
CA PHE A 50 -3.31 -11.07 13.13
C PHE A 50 -3.89 -10.19 14.25
N PHE A 51 -4.98 -10.64 14.87
CA PHE A 51 -5.62 -10.01 16.01
C PHE A 51 -5.65 -10.97 17.20
N ASN A 52 -5.80 -10.43 18.41
CA ASN A 52 -6.14 -11.21 19.59
C ASN A 52 -7.66 -11.28 19.80
N GLU A 53 -8.09 -12.07 20.80
CA GLU A 53 -9.50 -12.26 21.16
C GLU A 53 -10.24 -10.97 21.55
N LYS A 54 -9.52 -9.89 21.85
CA LYS A 54 -10.08 -8.55 22.14
C LYS A 54 -10.13 -7.65 20.90
N HIS A 55 -9.96 -8.23 19.70
CA HIS A 55 -9.83 -7.51 18.43
C HIS A 55 -8.75 -6.43 18.41
N LYS A 56 -7.70 -6.58 19.24
CA LYS A 56 -6.52 -5.72 19.16
C LYS A 56 -5.48 -6.38 18.27
N ILE A 57 -4.83 -5.57 17.43
CA ILE A 57 -3.77 -6.05 16.55
C ILE A 57 -2.67 -6.72 17.36
N SER A 58 -2.22 -7.88 16.90
CA SER A 58 -1.15 -8.64 17.54
C SER A 58 0.23 -8.11 17.14
N VAL A 59 1.29 -8.56 17.82
CA VAL A 59 2.67 -8.27 17.39
C VAL A 59 2.93 -8.78 15.98
N TYR A 60 2.39 -9.95 15.62
CA TYR A 60 2.49 -10.51 14.29
C TYR A 60 1.78 -9.62 13.25
N GLY A 61 0.54 -9.19 13.53
CA GLY A 61 -0.20 -8.27 12.67
C GLY A 61 0.54 -6.95 12.45
N CYS A 62 1.10 -6.35 13.52
CA CYS A 62 1.92 -5.15 13.43
C CYS A 62 3.16 -5.33 12.55
N ASN A 63 3.83 -6.48 12.64
CA ASN A 63 5.03 -6.74 11.84
C ASN A 63 4.70 -6.90 10.36
N ILE A 64 3.58 -7.55 10.03
CA ILE A 64 3.10 -7.68 8.66
C ILE A 64 2.73 -6.32 8.08
N LEU A 65 2.03 -5.49 8.85
CA LEU A 65 1.66 -4.13 8.44
C LEU A 65 2.90 -3.29 8.09
N LYS A 66 3.89 -3.28 8.99
CA LYS A 66 5.17 -2.58 8.76
C LYS A 66 5.89 -3.07 7.51
N LEU A 67 5.93 -4.40 7.30
CA LEU A 67 6.59 -4.97 6.13
C LEU A 67 5.87 -4.57 4.84
N TYR A 68 4.53 -4.57 4.85
CA TYR A 68 3.72 -4.12 3.73
C TYR A 68 3.94 -2.64 3.40
N ASP A 69 3.97 -1.77 4.41
CA ASP A 69 4.24 -0.34 4.25
C ASP A 69 5.63 -0.08 3.66
N GLU A 70 6.67 -0.78 4.15
CA GLU A 70 8.03 -0.67 3.63
C GLU A 70 8.13 -1.18 2.18
N ILE A 71 7.47 -2.29 1.83
CA ILE A 71 7.40 -2.78 0.45
C ILE A 71 6.73 -1.75 -0.45
N ASN A 72 5.62 -1.16 -0.02
CA ASN A 72 4.92 -0.13 -0.78
C ASN A 72 5.75 1.13 -0.96
N LYS A 73 6.46 1.57 0.09
CA LYS A 73 7.39 2.70 0.02
C LYS A 73 8.54 2.42 -0.93
N PHE A 74 9.14 1.23 -0.88
CA PHE A 74 10.19 0.81 -1.81
C PHE A 74 9.69 0.82 -3.26
N ASN A 75 8.52 0.23 -3.51
CA ASN A 75 7.90 0.19 -4.84
C ASN A 75 7.56 1.59 -5.37
N ARG A 76 7.05 2.48 -4.53
CA ARG A 76 6.82 3.89 -4.89
C ARG A 76 8.14 4.59 -5.22
N THR A 77 9.18 4.39 -4.41
CA THR A 77 10.51 4.98 -4.63
C THR A 77 11.10 4.54 -5.97
N ASN A 78 11.05 3.23 -6.28
CA ASN A 78 11.53 2.72 -7.57
C ASN A 78 10.75 3.31 -8.76
N ARG A 79 9.43 3.48 -8.62
CA ARG A 79 8.62 4.15 -9.64
C ARG A 79 9.03 5.62 -9.83
N VAL A 80 9.29 6.35 -8.75
CA VAL A 80 9.77 7.74 -8.82
C VAL A 80 11.11 7.81 -9.54
N VAL A 81 12.09 6.97 -9.14
CA VAL A 81 13.42 6.92 -9.78
C VAL A 81 13.29 6.58 -11.27
N PHE A 82 12.43 5.63 -11.63
CA PHE A 82 12.16 5.30 -13.03
C PHE A 82 11.61 6.51 -13.80
N LEU A 83 10.62 7.22 -13.24
CA LEU A 83 10.03 8.40 -13.88
C LEU A 83 11.03 9.56 -14.01
N GLU A 84 11.84 9.82 -12.99
CA GLU A 84 12.90 10.85 -13.02
C GLU A 84 13.90 10.57 -14.14
N ASN A 85 14.34 9.32 -14.28
CA ASN A 85 15.23 8.90 -15.35
C ASN A 85 14.59 9.07 -16.73
N ALA A 86 13.31 8.70 -16.88
CA ALA A 86 12.59 8.86 -18.13
C ALA A 86 12.42 10.35 -18.52
N VAL A 87 12.16 11.23 -17.55
CA VAL A 87 12.09 12.69 -17.77
C VAL A 87 13.45 13.23 -18.17
N ARG A 88 14.52 12.84 -17.47
CA ARG A 88 15.90 13.27 -17.78
C ARG A 88 16.29 12.90 -19.22
N GLU A 89 15.98 11.68 -19.66
CA GLU A 89 16.26 11.23 -21.02
C GLU A 89 15.42 11.96 -22.08
N LYS A 90 14.15 12.28 -21.79
CA LYS A 90 13.32 13.11 -22.68
C LYS A 90 13.89 14.51 -22.83
N VAL A 91 14.32 15.15 -21.75
CA VAL A 91 14.93 16.49 -21.75
C VAL A 91 16.24 16.47 -22.54
N LYS A 92 17.08 15.47 -22.33
CA LYS A 92 18.34 15.28 -23.08
C LYS A 92 18.08 15.20 -24.58
N LYS A 93 17.18 14.31 -25.02
CA LYS A 93 16.81 14.17 -26.45
C LYS A 93 16.18 15.43 -27.05
N TRP A 94 15.46 16.21 -26.25
CA TRP A 94 14.92 17.49 -26.71
C TRP A 94 16.03 18.51 -26.93
N ARG A 95 16.99 18.62 -26.01
CA ARG A 95 18.16 19.49 -26.15
C ARG A 95 19.02 19.13 -27.35
N GLU A 96 19.32 17.84 -27.53
CA GLU A 96 20.08 17.35 -28.70
C GLU A 96 19.38 17.71 -30.02
N ARG A 97 18.04 17.63 -30.06
CA ARG A 97 17.26 18.07 -31.23
C ARG A 97 17.34 19.57 -31.45
N GLN A 98 17.22 20.40 -30.41
CA GLN A 98 17.39 21.85 -30.54
C GLN A 98 18.77 22.20 -31.08
N GLU A 99 19.84 21.64 -30.51
CA GLU A 99 21.21 21.90 -30.95
C GLU A 99 21.44 21.51 -32.43
N LEU A 100 20.84 20.41 -32.90
CA LEU A 100 20.86 20.04 -34.32
C LEU A 100 20.09 21.02 -35.20
N THR A 101 18.97 21.56 -34.70
CA THR A 101 18.16 22.53 -35.44
C THR A 101 18.90 23.86 -35.56
N ASP A 102 19.49 24.34 -34.45
CA ASP A 102 20.23 25.60 -34.40
C ASP A 102 21.47 25.58 -35.30
N ARG A 103 22.19 24.44 -35.37
CA ARG A 103 23.33 24.26 -36.28
C ARG A 103 22.96 24.15 -37.76
N SER A 104 21.70 23.82 -38.07
CA SER A 104 21.22 23.74 -39.45
C SER A 104 20.70 25.09 -39.99
N CYS A 105 20.46 26.06 -39.09
CA CYS A 105 19.91 27.38 -39.42
C CYS A 105 20.94 28.53 -39.33
N GLY A 106 22.19 28.24 -38.96
CA GLY A 106 23.31 29.18 -38.97
C GLY A 106 24.31 28.85 -40.08
#